data_AF-A0A497LA98-F1
#
_entry.id   AF-A0A497LA98-F1
#
_cell.length_a   1.000
_cell.length_b   1.000
_cell.length_c   1.000
_cell.angle_alpha   90.00
_cell.angle_beta   90.00
_cell.angle_gamma   90.00
#
_symmetry.space_group_name_H-M   'P 1'
#
loop_
_entity.id
_entity.type
_entity.pdbx_description
1 polymer ?
#
loop_
_entity_poly.entity_id
_entity_poly.type
_entity_poly.pdbx_seq_one_letter_code
_entity_poly.pdbx_strand_id
1 'polypeptide(L)' 'AKTVCNYMENGKTAQEAVELAIRLVNRRMPAVYNSMGLIAVDTYGRIGAAHNSQNLCWAYITPEKREPVAALTAKILR' A
#
# COMPACT_ATOMS: atom_id res chain seq x y z
N ALA A 1 -3.41 7.33 5.08
CA ALA A 1 -3.36 8.03 3.78
C ALA A 1 -2.30 9.15 3.77
N LYS A 2 -2.45 10.27 4.49
CA LYS A 2 -1.53 11.43 4.43
C LYS A 2 -0.04 11.09 4.52
N THR A 3 0.37 10.27 5.49
CA THR A 3 1.78 9.87 5.67
C THR A 3 2.39 9.19 4.44
N VAL A 4 1.61 8.41 3.69
CA VAL A 4 2.07 7.75 2.45
C VAL A 4 2.38 8.81 1.39
N CYS A 5 1.50 9.80 1.23
CA CYS A 5 1.74 10.91 0.30
C CYS A 5 2.99 11.70 0.70
N ASN A 6 3.20 11.97 1.99
CA ASN A 6 4.41 12.64 2.46
C ASN A 6 5.67 11.83 2.13
N TYR A 7 5.65 10.49 2.25
CA TYR A 7 6.80 9.67 1.84
C TYR A 7 7.08 9.78 0.34
N MET A 8 6.03 9.78 -0.49
CA MET A 8 6.19 9.96 -1.93
C MET A 8 6.69 11.37 -2.29
N GLU A 9 6.17 12.39 -1.63
CA GLU A 9 6.65 13.78 -1.73
C GLU A 9 8.15 13.88 -1.38
N ASN A 10 8.62 13.10 -0.41
CA ASN A 10 10.03 13.01 -0.03
C ASN A 10 10.84 11.99 -0.87
N GLY A 11 10.36 11.65 -2.08
CA GLY A 11 11.12 10.87 -3.07
C GLY A 11 11.00 9.36 -2.95
N LYS A 12 10.12 8.83 -2.10
CA LYS A 12 9.83 7.38 -2.09
C LYS A 12 8.92 6.99 -3.25
N THR A 13 9.14 5.80 -3.78
CA THR A 13 8.17 5.19 -4.71
C THR A 13 6.85 4.89 -3.99
N ALA A 14 5.75 4.75 -4.75
CA ALA A 14 4.47 4.35 -4.19
C ALA A 14 4.56 3.07 -3.35
N GLN A 15 5.33 2.07 -3.81
CA GLN A 15 5.54 0.82 -3.08
C GLN A 15 6.31 1.02 -1.77
N GLU A 16 7.44 1.73 -1.79
CA GLU A 16 8.19 2.01 -0.55
C GLU A 16 7.36 2.81 0.46
N ALA A 17 6.55 3.77 -0.03
CA ALA A 17 5.72 4.62 0.82
C ALA A 17 4.64 3.83 1.58
N VAL A 18 3.96 2.90 0.91
CA VAL A 18 2.96 2.04 1.59
C VAL A 18 3.62 1.07 2.55
N GLU A 19 4.79 0.53 2.23
CA GLU A 19 5.53 -0.36 3.12
C GLU A 19 5.98 0.34 4.40
N LEU A 20 6.52 1.56 4.27
CA LEU A 20 6.90 2.39 5.42
C LEU A 20 5.69 2.73 6.29
N ALA A 21 4.54 3.02 5.69
CA ALA A 21 3.32 3.32 6.43
C ALA A 21 2.78 2.10 7.20
N ILE A 22 2.77 0.90 6.61
CA ILE A 22 2.38 -0.32 7.33
C ILE A 22 3.38 -0.63 8.47
N ARG A 23 4.69 -0.44 8.25
CA ARG A 23 5.68 -0.59 9.33
C ARG A 23 5.48 0.43 10.46
N LEU A 24 5.09 1.67 10.13
CA LEU A 24 4.79 2.69 11.13
C LEU A 24 3.56 2.31 11.96
N VAL A 25 2.52 1.82 11.29
CA VAL A 25 1.30 1.30 11.91
C VAL A 25 1.63 0.15 12.87
N ASN A 26 2.43 -0.84 12.43
CA ASN A 26 2.83 -1.97 13.28
C ASN A 26 3.57 -1.53 14.55
N ARG A 27 4.30 -0.41 14.49
CA ARG A 27 5.02 0.14 15.65
C ARG A 27 4.13 0.95 16.58
N ARG A 28 3.09 1.61 16.07
CA ARG A 28 2.35 2.64 16.81
C ARG A 28 0.96 2.21 17.25
N MET A 29 0.37 1.20 16.62
CA MET A 29 -1.01 0.79 16.90
C MET A 29 -1.06 -0.50 17.73
N PRO A 30 -1.91 -0.56 18.76
CA PRO A 30 -2.16 -1.79 19.51
C PRO A 30 -2.67 -2.91 18.59
N ALA A 31 -2.26 -4.15 18.86
CA ALA A 31 -2.56 -5.31 18.01
C ALA A 31 -4.06 -5.50 17.71
N VAL A 32 -4.94 -5.13 18.65
CA VAL A 32 -6.41 -5.27 18.52
C VAL A 32 -6.98 -4.45 17.35
N TYR A 33 -6.37 -3.31 17.02
CA TYR A 33 -6.79 -2.44 15.92
C TYR A 33 -5.80 -2.44 14.74
N ASN A 34 -4.81 -3.33 14.77
CA ASN A 34 -3.69 -3.34 13.84
C ASN A 34 -3.92 -4.28 12.64
N SER A 35 -5.02 -4.04 11.91
CA SER A 35 -5.34 -4.77 10.68
C SER A 35 -5.72 -3.77 9.59
N MET A 36 -4.78 -3.45 8.71
CA MET A 36 -4.89 -2.42 7.70
C MET A 36 -4.14 -2.79 6.41
N GLY A 37 -4.62 -2.24 5.30
CA GLY A 37 -3.99 -2.29 4.00
C GLY A 37 -3.99 -0.91 3.35
N LEU A 38 -3.01 -0.68 2.49
CA LEU A 38 -2.83 0.56 1.76
C LEU A 38 -2.51 0.25 0.30
N ILE A 39 -3.14 1.01 -0.59
CA ILE A 39 -2.83 1.07 -2.02
C ILE A 39 -2.51 2.52 -2.33
N ALA A 40 -1.45 2.77 -3.10
CA ALA A 40 -1.02 4.10 -3.49
C ALA A 40 -0.65 4.14 -4.97
N VAL A 41 -0.81 5.32 -5.55
CA VAL A 41 -0.37 5.66 -6.90
C VAL A 41 0.44 6.95 -6.78
N ASP A 42 1.64 6.98 -7.35
CA ASP A 42 2.44 8.20 -7.41
C ASP A 42 2.16 9.04 -8.67
N THR A 43 2.78 10.22 -8.75
CA THR A 43 2.59 11.16 -9.87
C THR A 43 3.08 10.64 -11.22
N TYR A 44 3.84 9.55 -11.25
CA TYR A 44 4.27 8.87 -12.46
C TYR A 44 3.37 7.68 -12.81
N GLY A 45 2.26 7.48 -12.08
CA GLY A 45 1.33 6.37 -12.28
C GLY A 45 1.83 5.03 -11.75
N ARG A 46 2.93 5.00 -10.98
CA ARG A 46 3.45 3.76 -10.40
C ARG A 46 2.62 3.38 -9.18
N ILE A 47 2.35 2.09 -9.05
CA ILE A 47 1.40 1.56 -8.06
C ILE A 47 2.18 0.86 -6.94
N GLY A 48 1.72 1.05 -5.70
CA GLY A 48 2.22 0.33 -4.53
C GLY A 48 1.07 -0.23 -3.70
N ALA A 49 1.24 -1.43 -3.14
CA ALA A 49 0.27 -2.01 -2.21
C ALA A 49 0.95 -2.83 -1.09
N ALA A 50 0.49 -2.64 0.15
CA ALA A 50 0.97 -3.38 1.31
C ALA A 50 -0.11 -3.50 2.40
N HIS A 51 -0.04 -4.56 3.21
CA HIS A 51 -0.97 -4.78 4.34
C HIS A 51 -0.34 -5.62 5.47
N ASN A 52 -0.92 -5.53 6.66
CA ASN A 52 -0.62 -6.40 7.80
C ASN A 52 -1.82 -7.29 8.21
N SER A 53 -2.97 -7.11 7.56
CA SER A 53 -4.17 -7.94 7.72
C SER A 53 -3.97 -9.34 7.13
N GLN A 54 -4.87 -10.28 7.45
CA GLN A 54 -4.86 -11.62 6.88
C GLN A 54 -4.93 -11.61 5.34
N ASN A 55 -5.81 -10.76 4.79
CA ASN A 55 -5.99 -10.58 3.34
C ASN A 55 -6.18 -9.09 3.02
N LEU A 56 -5.90 -8.72 1.77
CA LEU A 56 -6.26 -7.45 1.17
C LEU A 56 -6.78 -7.73 -0.24
N CYS A 57 -8.10 -7.76 -0.42
CA CYS A 57 -8.68 -7.81 -1.76
C CYS A 57 -8.38 -6.48 -2.46
N TRP A 58 -7.63 -6.51 -3.55
CA TRP A 58 -7.28 -5.32 -4.31
C TRP A 58 -7.17 -5.60 -5.79
N ALA A 59 -7.36 -4.54 -6.57
CA ALA A 59 -7.20 -4.58 -8.02
C ALA A 59 -6.74 -3.22 -8.55
N TYR A 60 -6.13 -3.23 -9.74
CA TYR A 60 -5.81 -2.04 -10.50
C TYR A 60 -5.89 -2.31 -12.01
N ILE A 61 -6.11 -1.25 -12.78
CA ILE A 61 -6.03 -1.27 -14.24
C ILE A 61 -5.27 -0.03 -14.70
N THR A 62 -4.51 -0.17 -15.78
CA THR A 62 -3.81 0.94 -16.43
C THR A 62 -4.19 0.94 -17.92
N PRO A 63 -4.03 2.05 -18.65
CA PRO A 63 -4.33 2.09 -20.08
C PRO A 63 -3.60 1.02 -20.90
N GLU A 64 -2.44 0.55 -20.43
CA GLU A 64 -1.64 -0.49 -21.09
C GLU A 64 -2.18 -1.91 -20.85
N LYS A 65 -3.13 -2.09 -19.94
CA LYS A 65 -3.71 -3.40 -19.59
C LYS A 65 -5.12 -3.54 -20.15
N ARG A 66 -5.36 -4.62 -20.90
CA ARG A 66 -6.68 -4.98 -21.43
C ARG A 66 -7.66 -5.47 -20.36
N GLU A 67 -7.13 -6.03 -19.27
CA GLU A 67 -7.90 -6.60 -18.15
C GLU A 67 -7.32 -6.09 -16.82
N PRO A 68 -8.16 -5.95 -15.77
CA PRO A 68 -7.67 -5.56 -14.45
C PRO A 68 -6.77 -6.64 -13.85
N VAL A 69 -5.72 -6.21 -13.14
CA VAL A 69 -4.97 -7.09 -12.25
C VAL A 69 -5.67 -7.11 -10.91
N ALA A 70 -6.00 -8.30 -10.40
CA ALA A 70 -6.62 -8.47 -9.10
C ALA A 70 -5.87 -9.52 -8.28
N ALA A 71 -5.85 -9.34 -6.95
CA ALA A 71 -5.25 -10.30 -6.02
C ALA A 71 -5.92 -10.20 -4.63
N LEU A 72 -5.81 -11.29 -3.86
CA LEU A 72 -6.29 -11.36 -2.48
C LEU A 72 -5.25 -10.90 -1.44
N THR A 73 -4.02 -10.67 -1.90
CA THR A 73 -2.90 -10.23 -1.08
C THR A 73 -2.05 -9.21 -1.84
N ALA A 74 -1.41 -8.31 -1.10
CA ALA A 74 -0.32 -7.47 -1.59
C ALA A 74 0.96 -7.78 -0.79
N LYS A 75 1.90 -6.84 -0.69
CA LYS A 75 3.06 -7.02 0.18
C LYS A 75 2.62 -7.15 1.64
N ILE A 76 2.83 -8.32 2.24
CA ILE A 76 2.53 -8.56 3.65
C ILE A 76 3.69 -8.06 4.52
N LEU A 77 3.38 -7.25 5.53
CA LEU A 77 4.32 -6.73 6.51
C LEU A 77 3.76 -6.92 7.93
N ARG A 78 4.42 -7.77 8.71
CA ARG A 78 4.08 -8.02 10.12
C ARG A 78 4.94 -7.15 11.04
#